data_AF-A0A965PID8-F1
#
_entry.id   AF-A0A965PID8-F1
#
_cell.length_a   1.000
_cell.length_b   1.000
_cell.length_c   1.000
_cell.angle_alpha   90.00
_cell.angle_beta   90.00
_cell.angle_gamma   90.00
#
_symmetry.space_group_name_H-M   'P 1'
#
loop_
_entity.id
_entity.type
_entity.pdbx_description
1 polymer ?
#
loop_
_entity_poly.entity_id
_entity_poly.type
_entity_poly.pdbx_seq_one_letter_code
_entity_poly.pdbx_strand_id
1 'polypeptide(L)'
;MGKVNFNVKTAIESTAGFQDKAEDVMTEKYEESKEKFIKEFEDHPVTKEISEGPNGSNISNTLNGVGNLFSYIGFYANENPIDDLKGLLVKSFNLKKKNNRTSTRFVISYPDIDAIQKETPMPWEGGRSWVTGVERGISGFGYYVYKKFLKGRSQQALQVENKVRGSTFKKVRYMSEIIKNFVNNIKP
;
A
#
# COMPACT_ATOMS: atom_id res chain seq x y z
N MET A 1 -2.83 12.42 -3.46
CA MET A 1 -3.56 12.24 -2.18
C MET A 1 -5.05 12.27 -2.48
N GLY A 2 -5.76 11.25 -2.04
CA GLY A 2 -7.21 11.16 -2.18
C GLY A 2 -7.89 12.03 -1.13
N LYS A 3 -9.15 12.40 -1.36
CA LYS A 3 -9.94 13.21 -0.43
C LYS A 3 -11.36 12.67 -0.29
N VAL A 4 -11.83 12.56 0.95
CA VAL A 4 -13.25 12.33 1.28
C VAL A 4 -13.76 13.54 2.08
N ASN A 5 -14.97 14.01 1.76
CA ASN A 5 -15.58 15.16 2.41
C ASN A 5 -16.85 14.75 3.15
N PHE A 6 -17.00 15.22 4.38
CA PHE A 6 -18.21 15.05 5.19
C PHE A 6 -18.75 16.41 5.61
N ASN A 7 -20.06 16.61 5.49
CA ASN A 7 -20.72 17.88 5.85
C ASN A 7 -21.73 17.63 6.96
N VAL A 8 -21.63 18.38 8.04
CA VAL A 8 -22.63 18.47 9.11
C VAL A 8 -23.43 19.75 8.89
N LYS A 9 -24.73 19.62 8.54
CA LYS A 9 -25.63 20.77 8.36
C LYS A 9 -25.89 21.43 9.71
N THR A 10 -25.72 22.75 9.79
CA THR A 10 -25.98 23.51 11.01
C THR A 10 -27.42 24.03 10.94
N ALA A 11 -28.39 23.15 11.21
CA ALA A 11 -29.79 23.56 11.28
C ALA A 11 -30.00 24.37 12.56
N ILE A 12 -29.86 25.70 12.50
CA ILE A 12 -30.30 26.82 13.38
C ILE A 12 -30.12 26.69 14.92
N GLU A 13 -29.97 25.50 15.50
CA GLU A 13 -29.90 25.21 16.94
C GLU A 13 -28.97 24.02 17.28
N SER A 14 -27.84 23.81 16.58
CA SER A 14 -26.84 22.88 17.10
C SER A 14 -26.07 23.56 18.23
N THR A 15 -26.56 23.41 19.47
CA THR A 15 -25.82 23.75 20.70
C THR A 15 -24.38 23.23 20.58
N ALA A 16 -23.38 23.97 21.09
CA ALA A 16 -21.96 23.61 20.99
C ALA A 16 -21.69 22.11 21.21
N GLY A 17 -22.36 21.51 22.20
CA GLY A 17 -22.25 20.07 22.50
C GLY A 17 -22.69 19.09 21.41
N PHE A 18 -23.51 19.47 20.42
CA PHE A 18 -23.79 18.62 19.25
C PHE A 18 -22.63 18.64 18.25
N GLN A 19 -22.00 19.80 18.07
CA GLN A 19 -20.85 19.94 17.18
C GLN A 19 -19.63 19.22 17.75
N ASP A 20 -19.42 19.33 19.07
CA ASP A 20 -18.35 18.64 19.78
C ASP A 20 -18.52 17.12 19.65
N LYS A 21 -19.73 16.59 19.89
CA LYS A 21 -20.02 15.16 19.69
C LYS A 21 -19.82 14.70 18.25
N ALA A 22 -20.20 15.50 17.25
CA ALA A 22 -19.99 15.15 15.85
C ALA A 22 -18.49 15.14 15.48
N GLU A 23 -17.70 16.01 16.10
CA GLU A 23 -16.24 16.03 15.95
C GLU A 23 -15.59 14.83 16.61
N ASP A 24 -16.01 14.47 17.82
CA ASP A 24 -15.52 13.29 18.54
C ASP A 24 -15.77 12.02 17.71
N VAL A 25 -17.01 11.82 17.25
CA VAL A 25 -17.39 10.65 16.43
C VAL A 25 -16.59 10.60 15.13
N MET A 26 -16.38 11.74 14.45
CA MET A 26 -15.60 11.77 13.21
C MET A 26 -14.12 11.52 13.45
N THR A 27 -13.56 12.01 14.56
CA THR A 27 -12.15 11.84 14.92
C THR A 27 -11.88 10.38 15.30
N GLU A 28 -12.75 9.80 16.15
CA GLU A 28 -12.71 8.38 16.52
C GLU A 28 -12.79 7.50 15.27
N LYS A 29 -13.80 7.73 14.42
CA LYS A 29 -13.96 6.97 13.17
C LYS A 29 -12.76 7.08 12.23
N TYR A 30 -12.15 8.27 12.16
CA TYR A 30 -10.96 8.51 11.36
C TYR A 30 -9.75 7.72 11.88
N GLU A 31 -9.45 7.80 13.18
CA GLU A 31 -8.32 7.07 13.77
C GLU A 31 -8.54 5.57 13.68
N GLU A 32 -9.73 5.06 14.00
CA GLU A 32 -10.05 3.62 13.84
C GLU A 32 -9.85 3.13 12.40
N SER A 33 -10.31 3.92 11.42
CA SER A 33 -10.20 3.53 10.00
C SER A 33 -8.74 3.56 9.53
N LYS A 34 -7.95 4.52 10.02
CA LYS A 34 -6.52 4.63 9.75
C LYS A 34 -5.74 3.49 10.38
N GLU A 35 -6.02 3.14 11.64
CA GLU A 35 -5.41 1.99 12.31
C GLU A 35 -5.71 0.69 11.58
N LYS A 36 -6.98 0.47 11.18
CA LYS A 36 -7.36 -0.70 10.36
C LYS A 36 -6.60 -0.73 9.03
N PHE A 37 -6.45 0.41 8.35
CA PHE A 37 -5.67 0.51 7.12
C PHE A 37 -4.20 0.12 7.32
N ILE A 38 -3.54 0.67 8.35
CA ILE A 38 -2.13 0.37 8.63
C ILE A 38 -1.95 -1.09 9.03
N LYS A 39 -2.86 -1.61 9.85
CA LYS A 39 -2.84 -3.02 10.22
C LYS A 39 -3.03 -3.93 9.01
N GLU A 40 -4.00 -3.64 8.14
CA GLU A 40 -4.22 -4.41 6.91
C GLU A 40 -2.98 -4.39 6.02
N PHE A 41 -2.31 -3.25 5.90
CA PHE A 41 -1.03 -3.13 5.21
C PHE A 41 0.05 -4.00 5.84
N GLU A 42 0.29 -3.89 7.15
CA GLU A 42 1.33 -4.67 7.85
C GLU A 42 1.05 -6.18 7.82
N ASP A 43 -0.22 -6.56 7.90
CA ASP A 43 -0.63 -7.95 7.92
C ASP A 43 -0.64 -8.62 6.55
N HIS A 44 -0.64 -7.83 5.47
CA HIS A 44 -0.75 -8.32 4.12
C HIS A 44 0.44 -9.21 3.73
N PRO A 45 0.22 -10.35 3.05
CA PRO A 45 1.29 -11.29 2.70
C PRO A 45 2.36 -10.69 1.79
N VAL A 46 2.00 -9.74 0.92
CA VAL A 46 2.98 -9.01 0.09
C VAL A 46 3.92 -8.17 0.94
N THR A 47 3.39 -7.46 1.94
CA THR A 47 4.19 -6.64 2.85
C THR A 47 5.16 -7.50 3.63
N LYS A 48 4.65 -8.55 4.27
CA LYS A 48 5.45 -9.50 5.06
C LYS A 48 6.56 -10.14 4.21
N GLU A 49 6.22 -10.61 3.01
CA GLU A 49 7.19 -11.24 2.11
C GLU A 49 8.33 -10.32 1.70
N ILE A 50 8.04 -9.06 1.41
CA ILE A 50 9.07 -8.09 1.02
C ILE A 50 9.87 -7.66 2.25
N SER A 51 9.25 -7.51 3.42
CA SER A 51 9.94 -7.19 4.69
C SER A 51 10.91 -8.28 5.15
N GLU A 52 10.68 -9.54 4.80
CA GLU A 52 11.63 -10.64 5.05
C GLU A 52 12.92 -10.53 4.21
N GLY A 53 12.95 -9.61 3.25
CA GLY A 53 14.10 -9.35 2.42
C GLY A 53 14.43 -10.50 1.46
N PRO A 54 15.67 -10.58 0.97
CA PRO A 54 16.03 -11.52 -0.10
C PRO A 54 16.02 -13.00 0.36
N ASN A 55 16.05 -13.25 1.67
CA ASN A 55 16.03 -14.59 2.27
C ASN A 55 14.63 -15.08 2.66
N GLY A 56 13.60 -14.24 2.48
CA GLY A 56 12.21 -14.58 2.77
C GLY A 56 11.62 -15.67 1.89
N SER A 57 10.41 -16.10 2.23
CA SER A 57 9.66 -17.13 1.49
C SER A 57 8.50 -16.54 0.68
N ASN A 58 8.12 -17.18 -0.43
CA ASN A 58 6.98 -16.73 -1.24
C ASN A 58 5.61 -16.98 -0.59
N ILE A 59 5.27 -16.23 0.45
CA ILE A 59 4.02 -16.36 1.20
C ILE A 59 2.82 -15.69 0.50
N SER A 60 3.07 -14.73 -0.41
CA SER A 60 2.02 -14.12 -1.25
C SER A 60 1.58 -15.03 -2.41
N ASN A 61 2.24 -16.18 -2.61
CA ASN A 61 1.97 -17.13 -3.71
C ASN A 61 2.09 -16.56 -5.12
N THR A 62 2.67 -15.37 -5.28
CA THR A 62 2.88 -14.68 -6.56
C THR A 62 3.82 -15.42 -7.51
N LEU A 63 4.71 -16.26 -6.97
CA LEU A 63 5.79 -16.95 -7.69
C LEU A 63 5.67 -18.48 -7.60
N ASN A 64 4.48 -19.00 -7.27
CA ASN A 64 4.23 -20.44 -7.11
C ASN A 64 5.26 -21.14 -6.19
N GLY A 65 5.66 -20.50 -5.10
CA GLY A 65 6.57 -21.07 -4.11
C GLY A 65 8.06 -21.00 -4.48
N VAL A 66 8.44 -20.32 -5.56
CA VAL A 66 9.85 -20.21 -5.96
C VAL A 66 10.43 -18.85 -5.63
N GLY A 67 11.47 -18.84 -4.79
CA GLY A 67 12.13 -17.61 -4.35
C GLY A 67 11.20 -16.75 -3.51
N ASN A 68 11.22 -15.42 -3.72
CA ASN A 68 10.34 -14.45 -3.09
C ASN A 68 10.24 -13.17 -3.94
N LEU A 69 9.22 -12.35 -3.66
CA LEU A 69 8.94 -11.07 -4.32
C LEU A 69 10.12 -10.11 -4.22
N PHE A 70 10.80 -10.04 -3.08
CA PHE A 70 11.91 -9.11 -2.90
C PHE A 70 13.01 -9.32 -3.95
N SER A 71 13.47 -10.57 -4.05
CA SER A 71 14.51 -10.97 -4.99
C SER A 71 14.03 -11.02 -6.44
N TYR A 72 12.73 -11.29 -6.68
CA TYR A 72 12.14 -11.28 -8.02
C TYR A 72 11.96 -9.87 -8.59
N ILE A 73 11.45 -8.94 -7.76
CA ILE A 73 11.37 -7.52 -8.11
C ILE A 73 12.77 -6.94 -8.28
N GLY A 74 13.77 -7.48 -7.57
CA GLY A 74 15.18 -7.14 -7.78
C GLY A 74 15.66 -5.98 -6.93
N PHE A 75 15.09 -5.82 -5.73
CA PHE A 75 15.60 -4.91 -4.71
C PHE A 75 17.03 -5.30 -4.30
N TYR A 76 17.81 -4.32 -3.88
CA TYR A 76 19.12 -4.58 -3.30
C TYR A 76 18.97 -5.13 -1.88
N ALA A 77 19.87 -6.03 -1.46
CA ALA A 77 19.76 -6.72 -0.17
C ALA A 77 19.69 -5.79 1.07
N ASN A 78 20.17 -4.56 0.95
CA ASN A 78 20.15 -3.53 2.00
C ASN A 78 19.02 -2.51 1.86
N GLU A 79 18.13 -2.65 0.88
CA GLU A 79 16.95 -1.80 0.73
C GLU A 79 15.82 -2.24 1.66
N ASN A 80 15.02 -1.27 2.12
CA ASN A 80 13.79 -1.51 2.86
C ASN A 80 12.59 -0.81 2.20
N PRO A 81 12.12 -1.32 1.05
CA PRO A 81 11.04 -0.68 0.29
C PRO A 81 9.70 -0.65 1.04
N ILE A 82 9.52 -1.50 2.06
CA ILE A 82 8.32 -1.49 2.89
C ILE A 82 8.34 -0.32 3.87
N ASP A 83 9.49 -0.01 4.49
CA ASP A 83 9.60 1.15 5.39
C ASP A 83 9.38 2.46 4.63
N ASP A 84 9.93 2.59 3.42
CA ASP A 84 9.71 3.75 2.56
C ASP A 84 8.22 3.94 2.24
N LEU A 85 7.55 2.86 1.83
CA LEU A 85 6.11 2.87 1.57
C LEU A 85 5.32 3.19 2.85
N LYS A 86 5.62 2.56 3.98
CA LYS A 86 4.96 2.83 5.27
C LYS A 86 5.07 4.30 5.66
N GLY A 87 6.26 4.89 5.50
CA GLY A 87 6.51 6.31 5.74
C GLY A 87 5.62 7.21 4.90
N LEU A 88 5.45 6.91 3.62
CA LEU A 88 4.52 7.61 2.73
C LEU A 88 3.06 7.48 3.18
N LEU A 89 2.63 6.26 3.51
CA LEU A 89 1.25 5.97 3.90
C LEU A 89 0.87 6.77 5.15
N VAL A 90 1.70 6.72 6.19
CA VAL A 90 1.46 7.45 7.45
C VAL A 90 1.41 8.97 7.21
N LYS A 91 2.32 9.52 6.41
CA LYS A 91 2.35 10.97 6.08
C LYS A 91 1.18 11.43 5.22
N SER A 92 0.50 10.51 4.52
CA SER A 92 -0.60 10.84 3.62
C SER A 92 -1.93 11.07 4.33
N PHE A 93 -2.06 10.59 5.58
CA PHE A 93 -3.26 10.76 6.37
C PHE A 93 -3.33 12.13 7.03
N ASN A 94 -4.46 12.82 6.86
CA ASN A 94 -4.72 14.11 7.51
C ASN A 94 -6.22 14.37 7.62
N LEU A 95 -6.68 14.82 8.80
CA LEU A 95 -8.05 15.27 9.04
C LEU A 95 -8.06 16.79 9.21
N LYS A 96 -8.80 17.50 8.35
CA LYS A 96 -8.99 18.95 8.44
C LYS A 96 -10.45 19.29 8.68
N LYS A 97 -10.71 20.06 9.73
CA LYS A 97 -12.00 20.71 9.98
C LYS A 97 -12.06 22.07 9.28
N LYS A 98 -13.17 22.35 8.60
CA LYS A 98 -13.47 23.63 7.97
C LYS A 98 -14.84 24.09 8.40
N ASN A 99 -14.89 25.20 9.11
CA ASN A 99 -16.15 25.80 9.57
C ASN A 99 -16.62 26.84 8.55
N ASN A 100 -17.89 26.77 8.17
CA ASN A 100 -18.60 27.81 7.44
C ASN A 100 -19.75 28.34 8.32
N ARG A 101 -20.33 29.49 7.96
CA ARG A 101 -21.46 30.10 8.68
C ARG A 101 -22.65 29.16 8.91
N THR A 102 -22.82 28.14 8.09
CA THR A 102 -24.00 27.24 8.07
C THR A 102 -23.65 25.74 8.10
N SER A 103 -22.37 25.38 8.27
CA SER A 103 -21.97 23.97 8.28
C SER A 103 -20.54 23.77 8.77
N THR A 104 -20.30 22.65 9.42
CA THR A 104 -18.94 22.12 9.66
C THR A 104 -18.63 21.06 8.60
N ARG A 105 -17.49 21.20 7.93
CA ARG A 105 -16.99 20.25 6.93
C ARG A 105 -15.72 19.59 7.43
N PHE A 106 -15.69 18.25 7.41
CA PHE A 106 -14.48 17.47 7.65
C PHE A 106 -13.91 17.01 6.31
N VAL A 107 -12.62 17.22 6.10
CA VAL A 107 -11.88 16.82 4.90
C VAL A 107 -10.80 15.85 5.33
N ILE A 108 -10.96 14.59 4.92
CA ILE A 108 -10.00 13.52 5.19
C ILE A 108 -9.14 13.32 3.95
N SER A 109 -7.83 13.46 4.12
CA SER A 109 -6.81 13.12 3.12
C SER A 109 -6.24 11.75 3.44
N TYR A 110 -5.99 10.95 2.40
CA TYR A 110 -5.50 9.56 2.53
C TYR A 110 -4.55 9.23 1.36
N PRO A 111 -3.71 8.18 1.49
CA PRO A 111 -2.82 7.76 0.41
C PRO A 111 -3.62 7.32 -0.81
N ASP A 112 -3.25 7.86 -1.95
CA ASP A 112 -3.88 7.56 -3.23
C ASP A 112 -2.96 6.70 -4.08
N ILE A 113 -3.54 5.86 -4.94
CA ILE A 113 -2.78 4.86 -5.70
C ILE A 113 -1.76 5.52 -6.64
N ASP A 114 -2.08 6.69 -7.19
CA ASP A 114 -1.16 7.43 -8.06
C ASP A 114 0.02 8.03 -7.29
N ALA A 115 -0.19 8.42 -6.03
CA ALA A 115 0.89 8.88 -5.16
C ALA A 115 1.79 7.72 -4.76
N ILE A 116 1.21 6.57 -4.41
CA ILE A 116 1.96 5.35 -4.10
C ILE A 116 2.80 4.93 -5.31
N GLN A 117 2.23 4.96 -6.52
CA GLN A 117 2.95 4.60 -7.74
C GLN A 117 4.23 5.42 -7.96
N LYS A 118 4.17 6.72 -7.70
CA LYS A 118 5.32 7.62 -7.88
C LYS A 118 6.46 7.34 -6.91
N GLU A 119 6.11 6.92 -5.69
CA GLU A 119 7.05 6.67 -4.60
C GLU A 119 7.49 5.21 -4.50
N THR A 120 6.98 4.34 -5.37
CA THR A 120 7.32 2.91 -5.39
C THR A 120 7.85 2.47 -6.75
N PRO A 121 8.86 3.17 -7.32
CA PRO A 121 9.37 2.84 -8.65
C PRO A 121 9.94 1.42 -8.69
N MET A 122 9.80 0.76 -9.84
CA MET A 122 10.46 -0.51 -10.10
C MET A 122 11.98 -0.31 -10.15
N PRO A 123 12.79 -1.18 -9.51
CA PRO A 123 14.25 -0.99 -9.45
C PRO A 123 15.00 -1.06 -10.79
N TRP A 124 14.36 -1.58 -11.85
CA TRP A 124 14.97 -1.83 -13.16
C TRP A 124 14.11 -1.37 -14.35
N GLU A 125 12.89 -0.88 -14.11
CA GLU A 125 12.00 -0.39 -15.17
C GLU A 125 11.46 0.99 -14.82
N GLY A 126 12.01 2.02 -15.44
CA GLY A 126 11.56 3.40 -15.24
C GLY A 126 10.07 3.57 -15.59
N GLY A 127 9.36 4.35 -14.78
CA GLY A 127 7.95 4.70 -15.02
C GLY A 127 6.93 3.63 -14.61
N ARG A 128 7.36 2.47 -14.08
CA ARG A 128 6.46 1.49 -13.46
C ARG A 128 6.64 1.43 -11.96
N SER A 129 5.59 1.02 -11.25
CA SER A 129 5.61 0.83 -9.80
C SER A 129 5.54 -0.64 -9.43
N TRP A 130 6.36 -1.07 -8.47
CA TRP A 130 6.33 -2.45 -7.98
C TRP A 130 5.02 -2.80 -7.29
N VAL A 131 4.40 -1.84 -6.60
CA VAL A 131 3.06 -2.00 -6.00
C VAL A 131 2.04 -2.34 -7.09
N THR A 132 2.02 -1.57 -8.18
CA THR A 132 1.12 -1.88 -9.31
C THR A 132 1.52 -3.15 -10.05
N GLY A 133 2.81 -3.47 -10.08
CA GLY A 133 3.33 -4.70 -10.68
C GLY A 133 2.76 -5.93 -9.99
N VAL A 134 2.70 -5.93 -8.65
CA VAL A 134 2.12 -7.05 -7.88
C VAL A 134 0.64 -7.27 -8.23
N GLU A 135 -0.11 -6.19 -8.45
CA GLU A 135 -1.55 -6.27 -8.75
C GLU A 135 -1.86 -6.56 -10.22
N ARG A 136 -1.06 -6.01 -11.14
CA ARG A 136 -1.31 -6.10 -12.60
C ARG A 136 -0.51 -7.22 -13.28
N GLY A 137 0.53 -7.70 -12.60
CA GLY A 137 1.49 -8.69 -13.09
C GLY A 137 2.83 -8.04 -13.44
N ILE A 138 3.91 -8.74 -13.10
CA ILE A 138 5.28 -8.38 -13.47
C ILE A 138 5.77 -9.40 -14.50
N SER A 139 6.18 -8.94 -15.67
CA SER A 139 6.78 -9.77 -16.72
C SER A 139 8.16 -10.30 -16.29
N GLY A 140 8.61 -11.40 -16.90
CA GLY A 140 9.96 -11.93 -16.63
C GLY A 140 10.01 -13.16 -15.71
N PHE A 141 8.88 -13.61 -15.14
CA PHE A 141 8.88 -14.75 -14.22
C PHE A 141 9.38 -16.06 -14.85
N GLY A 142 9.10 -16.28 -16.14
CA GLY A 142 9.61 -17.43 -16.89
C GLY A 142 11.14 -17.50 -16.98
N TYR A 143 11.82 -16.38 -16.70
CA TYR A 143 13.26 -16.19 -16.78
C TYR A 143 13.92 -16.05 -15.40
N TYR A 144 13.13 -16.01 -14.33
CA TYR A 144 13.63 -15.89 -12.97
C TYR A 144 14.23 -17.22 -12.49
N VAL A 145 15.43 -17.17 -11.93
CA VAL A 145 16.15 -18.28 -11.30
C VAL A 145 16.54 -17.85 -9.90
N TYR A 146 16.00 -18.52 -8.88
CA TYR A 146 16.42 -18.35 -7.50
C TYR A 146 17.59 -19.29 -7.22
N LYS A 147 18.77 -18.74 -6.91
CA LYS A 147 19.97 -19.50 -6.54
C LYS A 147 20.67 -18.74 -5.41
N LYS A 148 20.67 -19.36 -4.23
CA LYS A 148 21.51 -18.94 -3.10
C LYS A 148 22.97 -18.93 -3.60
N PHE A 149 23.75 -17.92 -3.22
CA PHE A 149 25.20 -17.77 -3.50
C PHE A 149 25.63 -17.08 -4.81
N LEU A 150 24.81 -16.22 -5.43
CA LEU A 150 25.21 -15.45 -6.62
C LEU A 150 25.55 -13.98 -6.31
N LYS A 151 26.54 -13.42 -7.04
CA LYS A 151 26.81 -11.96 -7.09
C LYS A 151 25.71 -11.27 -7.92
N GLY A 152 24.62 -10.83 -7.29
CA GLY A 152 23.52 -10.07 -7.91
C GLY A 152 22.94 -9.02 -6.95
N ARG A 153 22.02 -8.15 -7.41
CA ARG A 153 21.45 -7.04 -6.60
C ARG A 153 20.89 -7.51 -5.26
N SER A 154 20.09 -8.57 -5.29
CA SER A 154 19.52 -9.22 -4.09
C SER A 154 20.39 -10.36 -3.54
N GLN A 155 21.50 -10.70 -4.22
CA GLN A 155 22.38 -11.85 -3.95
C GLN A 155 21.72 -13.25 -3.97
N GLN A 156 20.43 -13.32 -4.33
CA GLN A 156 19.62 -14.53 -4.19
C GLN A 156 18.93 -14.98 -5.50
N ALA A 157 18.94 -14.14 -6.54
CA ALA A 157 18.31 -14.48 -7.80
C ALA A 157 19.00 -13.87 -9.03
N LEU A 158 18.79 -14.51 -10.17
CA LEU A 158 19.25 -14.13 -11.49
C LEU A 158 18.07 -14.22 -12.48
N GLN A 159 17.94 -13.26 -13.40
CA GLN A 159 17.12 -13.44 -14.59
C GLN A 159 18.01 -13.98 -15.72
N VAL A 160 17.62 -15.11 -16.33
CA VAL A 160 18.38 -15.78 -17.40
C VAL A 160 17.72 -15.57 -18.76
N GLU A 161 18.50 -15.60 -19.85
CA GLU A 161 17.98 -15.36 -21.21
C GLU A 161 17.03 -16.46 -21.71
N ASN A 162 17.24 -17.70 -21.28
CA ASN A 162 16.40 -18.83 -21.67
C ASN A 162 15.26 -19.04 -20.67
N LYS A 163 14.04 -19.24 -21.16
CA LYS A 163 12.87 -19.54 -20.33
C LYS A 163 13.12 -20.84 -19.56
N VAL A 164 13.26 -20.73 -18.24
CA VAL A 164 13.53 -21.84 -17.32
C VAL A 164 12.25 -22.49 -16.79
N ARG A 165 11.09 -21.84 -16.95
CA ARG A 165 9.81 -22.37 -16.47
C ARG A 165 8.61 -21.89 -17.31
N GLY A 166 7.59 -22.73 -17.39
CA GLY A 166 6.30 -22.43 -18.04
C GLY A 166 5.34 -21.60 -17.20
N SER A 167 5.60 -21.40 -15.90
CA SER A 167 4.67 -20.75 -14.98
C SER A 167 4.64 -19.23 -15.10
N THR A 168 3.48 -18.65 -14.78
CA THR A 168 3.22 -17.21 -14.82
C THR A 168 3.15 -16.62 -13.42
N PHE A 169 3.50 -15.34 -13.30
CA PHE A 169 3.29 -14.55 -12.10
C PHE A 169 1.79 -14.52 -11.74
N LYS A 170 1.46 -14.83 -10.48
CA LYS A 170 0.09 -14.73 -9.96
C LYS A 170 -0.14 -13.34 -9.40
N LYS A 171 -1.16 -12.67 -9.92
CA LYS A 171 -1.55 -11.32 -9.49
C LYS A 171 -2.22 -11.39 -8.13
N VAL A 172 -1.88 -10.44 -7.24
CA VAL A 172 -2.44 -10.36 -5.90
C VAL A 172 -2.92 -8.92 -5.68
N ARG A 173 -4.16 -8.75 -5.23
CA ARG A 173 -4.66 -7.43 -4.81
C ARG A 173 -3.89 -7.00 -3.57
N TYR A 174 -3.56 -5.71 -3.47
CA TYR A 174 -2.74 -5.19 -2.40
C TYR A 174 -3.23 -3.78 -2.04
N MET A 175 -2.47 -2.73 -2.36
CA MET A 175 -2.81 -1.37 -1.97
C MET A 175 -4.15 -0.87 -2.53
N SER A 176 -4.57 -1.31 -3.71
CA SER A 176 -5.88 -0.92 -4.27
C SER A 176 -7.05 -1.40 -3.40
N GLU A 177 -6.94 -2.61 -2.85
CA GLU A 177 -7.96 -3.21 -1.97
C GLU A 177 -7.92 -2.57 -0.58
N ILE A 178 -6.74 -2.38 -0.02
CA ILE A 178 -6.55 -1.73 1.29
C ILE A 178 -7.11 -0.28 1.26
N ILE A 179 -6.82 0.49 0.20
CA ILE A 179 -7.37 1.85 0.02
C ILE A 179 -8.90 1.79 -0.10
N LYS A 180 -9.43 0.85 -0.89
CA LYS A 180 -10.88 0.67 -1.04
C LYS A 180 -11.55 0.37 0.30
N ASN A 181 -10.94 -0.49 1.12
CA ASN A 181 -11.43 -0.83 2.44
C ASN A 181 -11.45 0.38 3.37
N PHE A 182 -10.40 1.21 3.38
CA PHE A 182 -10.41 2.47 4.12
C PHE A 182 -11.54 3.41 3.68
N VAL A 183 -11.70 3.61 2.37
CA VAL A 183 -12.75 4.50 1.82
C VAL A 183 -14.15 3.99 2.16
N ASN A 184 -14.35 2.68 2.27
CA ASN A 184 -15.61 2.09 2.70
C ASN A 184 -15.82 2.23 4.21
N ASN A 185 -14.76 2.04 5.00
CA ASN A 185 -14.82 2.12 6.46
C ASN A 185 -15.09 3.55 6.95
N ILE A 186 -14.52 4.56 6.30
CA ILE A 186 -14.65 5.96 6.73
C ILE A 186 -15.99 6.59 6.33
N LYS A 187 -16.70 6.01 5.36
CA LYS A 187 -18.05 6.46 5.01
C LYS A 187 -19.01 6.05 6.14
N PRO A 188 -19.85 6.96 6.64
CA PRO A 188 -20.93 6.64 7.56
C PRO A 188 -22.03 5.82 6.87
#